data_AF-A0A6L6U737-F1
#
_entry.id   AF-A0A6L6U737-F1
#
_cell.length_a   1.000
_cell.length_b   1.000
_cell.length_c   1.000
_cell.angle_alpha   90.00
_cell.angle_beta   90.00
_cell.angle_gamma   90.00
#
_symmetry.space_group_name_H-M   'P 1'
#
loop_
_entity.id
_entity.type
_entity.pdbx_description
1 polymer ?
#
loop_
_entity_poly.entity_id
_entity_poly.type
_entity_poly.pdbx_seq_one_letter_code
_entity_poly.pdbx_strand_id
1 'polypeptide(L)'
;MNYFFKAFLAIFIGLSSITAQELEKTWESTEAGSTYETLEFNKGEFKFSSQINNNLKGDYMYQNNLLVLYHNDSLNSIERYKITELTDSTLVFSGKTMRFNLISKKEELETVSEAVVDKIIPNQGFSITSLWRGVLGMVTLIFIAFLFSSNRMAVNWKTVGIGLLFQLIIAIGVLKVDFVKSIFETVGQGFIEVLRFTQAGSEFLFGGMLDIESFGFIFAFQVLPTIIFFSALTSVLFYLGIIQKVVKGMGWLLSKILGISGAESLSVAGNIFLGQTEAPLLIKAYLEKMNKSEILLVMIGGMATVAGAVLAAYIGFLGGDDIEMQLFYAKHLLAASVMAAPGAIVISKILFPQVEEVNTDVTVSKEKIGSNILEAIANGTTEGLKLAVNVGAMLLVFVAFIAMINGILGGLAGFDGIIIESLNIHWQFTSLNEIIAENTAYDSLSLEFLLGYLFAPLMWLIGVAKEDMALMGQLLGIKLAASEFIGYIQLADLKNAASATHLTYEKSIIMATYMLCGFANFASIGIQIGGIGSLAPGQRTQLSKFGMKALIGGTLASLVSATIAGMIIG
;
A
#
# COMPACT_ATOMS: atom_id res chain seq x y z
N MET A 1 17.41 22.78 18.55
CA MET A 1 16.10 23.17 19.12
C MET A 1 15.55 24.47 18.53
N ASN A 2 16.33 25.55 18.39
CA ASN A 2 15.82 26.85 17.87
C ASN A 2 15.43 26.89 16.39
N TYR A 3 15.99 26.04 15.53
CA TYR A 3 15.61 25.98 14.11
C TYR A 3 14.33 25.16 13.86
N PHE A 4 14.07 24.15 14.71
CA PHE A 4 12.86 23.35 14.67
C PHE A 4 11.64 24.17 15.08
N PHE A 5 11.77 25.00 16.12
CA PHE A 5 10.69 25.89 16.56
C PHE A 5 10.38 27.01 15.54
N LYS A 6 11.40 27.53 14.84
CA LYS A 6 11.21 28.51 13.76
C LYS A 6 10.59 27.91 12.50
N ALA A 7 10.92 26.66 12.16
CA ALA A 7 10.26 25.92 11.08
C ALA A 7 8.81 25.56 11.43
N PHE A 8 8.55 25.15 12.67
CA PHE A 8 7.21 24.87 13.18
C PHE A 8 6.32 26.13 13.20
N LEU A 9 6.88 27.28 13.60
CA LEU A 9 6.17 28.57 13.59
C LEU A 9 5.94 29.09 12.16
N ALA A 10 6.87 28.85 11.22
CA ALA A 10 6.69 29.21 9.80
C ALA A 10 5.61 28.35 9.11
N ILE A 11 5.50 27.07 9.49
CA ILE A 11 4.42 26.18 9.05
C ILE A 11 3.08 26.63 9.65
N PHE A 12 3.05 27.03 10.93
CA PHE A 12 1.83 27.50 11.58
C PHE A 12 1.33 28.86 11.06
N ILE A 13 2.24 29.78 10.70
CA ILE A 13 1.89 31.07 10.08
C ILE A 13 1.52 30.90 8.59
N GLY A 14 2.06 29.86 7.92
CA GLY A 14 1.66 29.47 6.56
C GLY A 14 0.28 28.79 6.49
N LEU A 15 -0.13 28.10 7.56
CA LEU A 15 -1.43 27.42 7.67
C LEU A 15 -2.56 28.29 8.24
N SER A 16 -2.26 29.44 8.83
CA SER A 16 -3.29 30.33 9.40
C SER A 16 -3.99 31.25 8.39
N SER A 17 -3.81 31.04 7.08
CA SER A 17 -4.39 31.92 6.05
C SER A 17 -5.41 31.26 5.12
N ILE A 18 -5.83 30.02 5.37
CA ILE A 18 -6.80 29.34 4.49
C ILE A 18 -7.90 28.68 5.32
N THR A 19 -8.77 29.52 5.84
CA THR A 19 -10.20 29.25 6.04
C THR A 19 -10.93 30.58 5.88
N ALA A 20 -10.74 31.21 4.71
CA ALA A 20 -11.66 32.26 4.30
C ALA A 20 -12.91 31.55 3.78
N GLN A 21 -14.05 31.78 4.41
CA GLN A 21 -15.34 31.39 3.85
C GLN A 21 -15.46 32.07 2.48
N GLU A 22 -15.44 31.29 1.39
CA GLU A 22 -15.40 31.85 0.04
C GLU A 22 -16.80 32.31 -0.38
N LEU A 23 -16.91 33.61 -0.65
CA LEU A 23 -18.07 34.20 -1.30
C LEU A 23 -18.11 33.84 -2.80
N GLU A 24 -16.96 33.48 -3.37
CA GLU A 24 -16.74 33.14 -4.79
C GLU A 24 -17.37 31.80 -5.17
N LYS A 25 -18.66 31.83 -5.51
CA LYS A 25 -19.42 30.71 -6.08
C LYS A 25 -20.70 31.24 -6.74
N THR A 26 -21.46 30.36 -7.37
CA THR A 26 -22.80 30.69 -7.90
C THR A 26 -23.87 30.39 -6.85
N TRP A 27 -24.72 31.36 -6.57
CA TRP A 27 -25.78 31.32 -5.56
C TRP A 27 -27.16 31.39 -6.21
N GLU A 28 -28.12 30.59 -5.74
CA GLU A 28 -29.49 30.48 -6.24
C GLU A 28 -30.52 30.88 -5.18
N SER A 29 -31.61 31.53 -5.60
CA SER A 29 -32.68 31.97 -4.69
C SER A 29 -33.57 30.81 -4.23
N THR A 30 -33.95 30.81 -2.95
CA THR A 30 -34.83 29.79 -2.35
C THR A 30 -36.33 30.13 -2.40
N GLU A 31 -36.72 31.33 -2.83
CA GLU A 31 -38.12 31.78 -2.81
C GLU A 31 -38.80 31.62 -4.17
N ALA A 32 -39.87 30.80 -4.22
CA ALA A 32 -40.67 30.59 -5.43
C ALA A 32 -41.43 31.88 -5.81
N GLY A 33 -41.05 32.49 -6.94
CA GLY A 33 -41.63 33.74 -7.45
C GLY A 33 -40.85 35.01 -7.09
N SER A 34 -39.62 34.90 -6.60
CA SER A 34 -38.73 36.04 -6.42
C SER A 34 -38.26 36.59 -7.77
N THR A 35 -37.98 37.90 -7.84
CA THR A 35 -37.47 38.58 -9.05
C THR A 35 -36.03 38.17 -9.43
N TYR A 36 -35.41 37.20 -8.76
CA TYR A 36 -33.96 36.98 -8.78
C TYR A 36 -33.63 35.48 -8.87
N GLU A 37 -32.88 35.05 -9.89
CA GLU A 37 -32.60 33.62 -10.12
C GLU A 37 -31.19 33.22 -9.68
N THR A 38 -30.15 33.92 -10.15
CA THR A 38 -28.75 33.54 -9.91
C THR A 38 -27.85 34.75 -9.61
N LEU A 39 -26.93 34.59 -8.66
CA LEU A 39 -25.88 35.55 -8.33
C LEU A 39 -24.52 34.83 -8.31
N GLU A 40 -23.64 35.18 -9.25
CA GLU A 40 -22.30 34.62 -9.38
C GLU A 40 -21.26 35.62 -8.88
N PHE A 41 -20.36 35.20 -7.99
CA PHE A 41 -19.17 35.94 -7.59
C PHE A 41 -17.91 35.22 -8.06
N ASN A 42 -17.02 35.91 -8.77
CA ASN A 42 -15.79 35.33 -9.28
C ASN A 42 -14.70 36.40 -9.36
N LYS A 43 -13.58 36.23 -8.63
CA LYS A 43 -12.40 37.09 -8.68
C LYS A 43 -12.67 38.61 -8.60
N GLY A 44 -13.59 39.01 -7.71
CA GLY A 44 -13.93 40.43 -7.51
C GLY A 44 -14.99 40.99 -8.48
N GLU A 45 -15.50 40.20 -9.42
CA GLU A 45 -16.63 40.55 -10.27
C GLU A 45 -17.91 39.80 -9.84
N PHE A 46 -19.06 40.44 -9.98
CA PHE A 46 -20.36 39.81 -9.78
C PHE A 46 -21.21 39.85 -11.05
N LYS A 47 -22.03 38.81 -11.23
CA LYS A 47 -23.07 38.76 -12.26
C LYS A 47 -24.40 38.36 -11.63
N PHE A 48 -25.45 39.05 -12.04
CA PHE A 48 -26.78 38.87 -11.50
C PHE A 48 -27.80 38.68 -12.63
N SER A 49 -28.59 37.59 -12.53
CA SER A 49 -29.60 37.24 -13.53
C SER A 49 -31.01 37.29 -12.93
N SER A 50 -31.93 37.98 -13.61
CA SER A 50 -33.33 38.16 -13.23
C SER A 50 -34.25 37.87 -14.43
N GLN A 51 -35.46 37.35 -14.17
CA GLN A 51 -36.45 37.06 -15.21
C GLN A 51 -36.98 38.31 -15.96
N ILE A 52 -36.79 39.51 -15.43
CA ILE A 52 -37.48 40.73 -15.93
C ILE A 52 -36.52 41.74 -16.57
N ASN A 53 -35.19 41.64 -16.37
CA ASN A 53 -34.25 42.57 -17.01
C ASN A 53 -32.81 42.04 -17.12
N ASN A 54 -32.10 42.52 -18.15
CA ASN A 54 -30.76 42.09 -18.56
C ASN A 54 -29.72 41.99 -17.43
N ASN A 55 -28.93 40.92 -17.50
CA ASN A 55 -27.73 40.60 -16.71
C ASN A 55 -26.98 41.84 -16.18
N LEU A 56 -27.18 42.16 -14.90
CA LEU A 56 -26.38 43.18 -14.22
C LEU A 56 -25.01 42.59 -13.91
N LYS A 57 -23.95 43.34 -14.22
CA LYS A 57 -22.56 42.95 -13.96
C LYS A 57 -21.82 44.12 -13.34
N GLY A 58 -20.77 43.82 -12.61
CA GLY A 58 -19.96 44.84 -11.98
C GLY A 58 -18.91 44.26 -11.04
N ASP A 59 -18.25 45.13 -10.30
CA ASP A 59 -17.25 44.73 -9.31
C ASP A 59 -17.89 44.62 -7.93
N TYR A 60 -17.35 43.77 -7.06
CA TYR A 60 -17.77 43.71 -5.67
C TYR A 60 -16.58 43.78 -4.71
N MET A 61 -16.87 44.26 -3.51
CA MET A 61 -15.92 44.24 -2.40
C MET A 61 -16.61 43.67 -1.17
N TYR A 62 -15.97 42.70 -0.53
CA TYR A 62 -16.45 42.07 0.69
C TYR A 62 -15.41 42.17 1.80
N GLN A 63 -15.78 42.79 2.92
CA GLN A 63 -14.94 42.85 4.11
C GLN A 63 -15.79 43.05 5.37
N ASN A 64 -15.52 42.30 6.45
CA ASN A 64 -16.18 42.44 7.76
C ASN A 64 -17.73 42.45 7.67
N ASN A 65 -18.32 41.50 6.96
CA ASN A 65 -19.77 41.37 6.73
C ASN A 65 -20.42 42.53 5.96
N LEU A 66 -19.64 43.42 5.35
CA LEU A 66 -20.10 44.45 4.43
C LEU A 66 -19.81 44.01 3.00
N LEU A 67 -20.86 43.90 2.19
CA LEU A 67 -20.79 43.64 0.76
C LEU A 67 -21.16 44.93 0.02
N VAL A 68 -20.27 45.39 -0.87
CA VAL A 68 -20.48 46.55 -1.71
C VAL A 68 -20.46 46.10 -3.16
N LEU A 69 -21.52 46.43 -3.91
CA LEU A 69 -21.64 46.13 -5.34
C LEU A 69 -21.50 47.43 -6.12
N TYR A 70 -20.59 47.44 -7.10
CA TYR A 70 -20.36 48.53 -8.04
C TYR A 70 -20.94 48.13 -9.39
N HIS A 71 -22.10 48.66 -9.77
CA HIS A 71 -22.76 48.26 -11.00
C HIS A 71 -22.13 48.94 -12.22
N ASN A 72 -21.90 48.18 -13.29
CA ASN A 72 -21.52 48.72 -14.60
C ASN A 72 -22.77 49.14 -15.39
N ASP A 73 -23.62 49.98 -14.79
CA ASP A 73 -24.78 50.60 -15.43
C ASP A 73 -24.46 52.03 -15.90
N SER A 74 -25.38 52.68 -16.63
CA SER A 74 -25.18 54.04 -17.13
C SER A 74 -24.99 55.10 -16.04
N LEU A 75 -25.17 54.74 -14.76
CA LEU A 75 -25.13 55.63 -13.60
C LEU A 75 -24.00 55.28 -12.61
N ASN A 76 -23.22 54.21 -12.86
CA ASN A 76 -22.24 53.62 -11.94
C ASN A 76 -22.78 53.52 -10.50
N SER A 77 -23.97 52.94 -10.35
CA SER A 77 -24.64 52.88 -9.06
C SER A 77 -23.86 52.00 -8.05
N ILE A 78 -23.85 52.41 -6.77
CA ILE A 78 -23.17 51.70 -5.68
C ILE A 78 -24.21 51.26 -4.66
N GLU A 79 -24.31 49.96 -4.43
CA GLU A 79 -25.20 49.37 -3.44
C GLU A 79 -24.41 48.77 -2.28
N ARG A 80 -24.98 48.84 -1.07
CA ARG A 80 -24.34 48.37 0.16
C ARG A 80 -25.27 47.42 0.90
N TYR A 81 -24.74 46.25 1.20
CA TYR A 81 -25.42 45.15 1.84
C TYR A 81 -24.67 44.68 3.08
N LYS A 82 -25.41 44.26 4.10
CA LYS A 82 -24.86 43.61 5.29
C LYS A 82 -25.14 42.11 5.21
N ILE A 83 -24.08 41.31 5.22
CA ILE A 83 -24.17 39.86 5.31
C ILE A 83 -24.51 39.48 6.75
N THR A 84 -25.60 38.74 6.92
CA THR A 84 -26.09 38.24 8.21
C THR A 84 -25.73 36.77 8.43
N GLU A 85 -25.54 36.01 7.35
CA GLU A 85 -25.14 34.60 7.40
C GLU A 85 -24.32 34.26 6.15
N LEU A 86 -23.16 33.63 6.34
CA LEU A 86 -22.30 33.11 5.28
C LEU A 86 -21.77 31.74 5.72
N THR A 87 -22.18 30.70 5.02
CA THR A 87 -21.67 29.32 5.17
C THR A 87 -21.28 28.76 3.79
N ASP A 88 -20.80 27.52 3.76
CA ASP A 88 -20.48 26.87 2.49
C ASP A 88 -21.71 26.66 1.60
N SER A 89 -22.91 26.61 2.19
CA SER A 89 -24.17 26.31 1.51
C SER A 89 -25.21 27.42 1.55
N THR A 90 -25.10 28.39 2.46
CA THR A 90 -26.08 29.48 2.66
C THR A 90 -25.43 30.85 2.62
N LEU A 91 -26.07 31.80 1.93
CA LEU A 91 -25.71 33.21 1.90
C LEU A 91 -26.95 34.07 2.14
N VAL A 92 -26.95 34.79 3.25
CA VAL A 92 -28.03 35.72 3.62
C VAL A 92 -27.46 37.11 3.83
N PHE A 93 -27.96 38.08 3.06
CA PHE A 93 -27.57 39.49 3.19
C PHE A 93 -28.77 40.42 3.01
N SER A 94 -28.68 41.62 3.57
CA SER A 94 -29.77 42.60 3.56
C SER A 94 -29.27 44.03 3.35
N GLY A 95 -30.00 44.77 2.55
CA GLY A 95 -29.83 46.20 2.29
C GLY A 95 -30.94 47.01 2.96
N LYS A 96 -31.08 48.29 2.60
CA LYS A 96 -32.10 49.19 3.20
C LYS A 96 -33.54 48.81 2.83
N THR A 97 -33.75 48.16 1.69
CA THR A 97 -35.07 47.90 1.09
C THR A 97 -35.28 46.43 0.71
N MET A 98 -34.23 45.61 0.69
CA MET A 98 -34.27 44.23 0.18
C MET A 98 -33.43 43.29 1.03
N ARG A 99 -33.87 42.03 1.13
CA ARG A 99 -33.16 40.93 1.79
C ARG A 99 -33.03 39.78 0.80
N PHE A 100 -31.86 39.16 0.78
CA PHE A 100 -31.52 38.03 -0.08
C PHE A 100 -31.26 36.80 0.78
N ASN A 101 -31.85 35.68 0.39
CA ASN A 101 -31.63 34.37 0.99
C ASN A 101 -31.30 33.38 -0.15
N LEU A 102 -30.02 33.05 -0.25
CA LEU A 102 -29.47 32.27 -1.35
C LEU A 102 -28.82 30.99 -0.82
N ILE A 103 -28.92 29.93 -1.62
CA ILE A 103 -28.20 28.68 -1.41
C ILE A 103 -27.14 28.50 -2.50
N SER A 104 -26.02 27.83 -2.20
CA SER A 104 -25.04 27.49 -3.23
C SER A 104 -25.73 26.64 -4.29
N LYS A 105 -25.59 27.02 -5.56
CA LYS A 105 -25.90 26.11 -6.65
C LYS A 105 -25.02 24.90 -6.43
N LYS A 106 -25.61 23.75 -6.13
CA LYS A 106 -24.88 22.50 -6.18
C LYS A 106 -24.44 22.42 -7.64
N GLU A 107 -23.14 22.36 -7.91
CA GLU A 107 -22.72 21.79 -9.18
C GLU A 107 -23.44 20.44 -9.23
N GLU A 108 -24.47 20.37 -10.06
CA GLU A 108 -24.79 19.14 -10.72
C GLU A 108 -23.47 18.79 -11.39
N LEU A 109 -22.68 17.95 -10.70
CA LEU A 109 -21.82 17.00 -11.36
C LEU A 109 -22.57 16.67 -12.63
N GLU A 110 -22.03 17.11 -13.77
CA GLU A 110 -22.49 16.62 -15.05
C GLU A 110 -22.77 15.15 -14.81
N THR A 111 -24.01 14.73 -15.03
CA THR A 111 -24.32 13.31 -15.05
C THR A 111 -23.33 12.75 -16.04
N VAL A 112 -22.22 12.22 -15.52
CA VAL A 112 -21.25 11.45 -16.25
C VAL A 112 -22.15 10.42 -16.88
N SER A 113 -22.39 10.59 -18.19
CA SER A 113 -23.05 9.64 -19.07
C SER A 113 -22.72 8.30 -18.48
N GLU A 114 -23.71 7.62 -17.86
CA GLU A 114 -23.51 6.46 -16.97
C GLU A 114 -22.15 5.87 -17.27
N ALA A 115 -21.11 6.28 -16.51
CA ALA A 115 -19.82 5.67 -16.72
C ALA A 115 -20.16 4.20 -16.55
N VAL A 116 -19.98 3.42 -17.62
CA VAL A 116 -20.08 1.99 -17.53
C VAL A 116 -19.10 1.69 -16.42
N VAL A 117 -19.61 1.49 -15.19
CA VAL A 117 -18.78 1.10 -14.07
C VAL A 117 -18.29 -0.24 -14.55
N ASP A 118 -17.05 -0.25 -15.07
CA ASP A 118 -16.49 -1.43 -15.67
C ASP A 118 -16.38 -2.41 -14.52
N LYS A 119 -17.38 -3.30 -14.46
CA LYS A 119 -17.56 -4.18 -13.32
C LYS A 119 -16.36 -5.09 -13.28
N ILE A 120 -15.68 -5.11 -12.13
CA ILE A 120 -14.60 -6.05 -11.89
C ILE A 120 -15.12 -7.46 -12.17
N ILE A 121 -14.45 -8.15 -13.09
CA ILE A 121 -14.86 -9.47 -13.54
C ILE A 121 -14.59 -10.46 -12.39
N PRO A 122 -15.63 -11.17 -11.90
CA PRO A 122 -15.49 -12.07 -10.76
C PRO A 122 -14.66 -13.30 -11.10
N ASN A 123 -14.13 -13.94 -10.06
CA ASN A 123 -13.37 -15.19 -10.20
C ASN A 123 -14.17 -16.31 -10.89
N GLN A 124 -13.59 -16.92 -11.91
CA GLN A 124 -14.27 -17.97 -12.71
C GLN A 124 -14.12 -19.38 -12.11
N GLY A 125 -13.28 -19.55 -11.10
CA GLY A 125 -12.98 -20.83 -10.49
C GLY A 125 -11.99 -21.68 -11.31
N PHE A 126 -11.59 -22.80 -10.71
CA PHE A 126 -10.57 -23.68 -11.29
C PHE A 126 -11.00 -24.25 -12.64
N SER A 127 -10.10 -24.19 -13.63
CA SER A 127 -10.30 -24.71 -14.98
C SER A 127 -9.01 -25.35 -15.51
N ILE A 128 -9.10 -26.12 -16.59
CA ILE A 128 -7.91 -26.71 -17.25
C ILE A 128 -7.00 -25.60 -17.80
N THR A 129 -7.59 -24.49 -18.24
CA THR A 129 -6.88 -23.28 -18.67
C THR A 129 -6.13 -22.62 -17.51
N SER A 130 -6.76 -22.44 -16.35
CA SER A 130 -6.10 -21.88 -15.17
C SER A 130 -4.98 -22.81 -14.66
N LEU A 131 -5.20 -24.14 -14.70
CA LEU A 131 -4.21 -25.14 -14.31
C LEU A 131 -2.93 -25.03 -15.15
N TRP A 132 -3.02 -25.13 -16.48
CA TRP A 132 -1.80 -25.12 -17.30
C TRP A 132 -1.08 -23.76 -17.24
N ARG A 133 -1.83 -22.65 -17.14
CA ARG A 133 -1.27 -21.30 -16.91
C ARG A 133 -0.52 -21.21 -15.60
N GLY A 134 -1.08 -21.75 -14.51
CA GLY A 134 -0.43 -21.82 -13.21
C GLY A 134 0.84 -22.69 -13.24
N VAL A 135 0.78 -23.85 -13.91
CA VAL A 135 1.95 -24.72 -14.11
C VAL A 135 3.04 -24.01 -14.92
N LEU A 136 2.68 -23.33 -16.02
CA LEU A 136 3.63 -22.50 -16.78
C LEU A 136 4.30 -21.48 -15.87
N GLY A 137 3.52 -20.73 -15.09
CA GLY A 137 4.04 -19.73 -14.15
C GLY A 137 5.00 -20.31 -13.13
N MET A 138 4.64 -21.43 -12.49
CA MET A 138 5.52 -22.11 -11.54
C MET A 138 6.82 -22.56 -12.19
N VAL A 139 6.76 -23.17 -13.39
CA VAL A 139 7.94 -23.59 -14.15
C VAL A 139 8.81 -22.38 -14.51
N THR A 140 8.22 -21.27 -14.95
CA THR A 140 8.95 -20.04 -15.24
C THR A 140 9.68 -19.50 -14.00
N LEU A 141 9.01 -19.43 -12.85
CA LEU A 141 9.62 -18.90 -11.61
C LEU A 141 10.74 -19.81 -11.09
N ILE A 142 10.54 -21.13 -11.14
CA ILE A 142 11.58 -22.12 -10.80
C ILE A 142 12.75 -22.02 -11.78
N PHE A 143 12.48 -21.83 -13.07
CA PHE A 143 13.50 -21.65 -14.08
C PHE A 143 14.32 -20.37 -13.84
N ILE A 144 13.67 -19.26 -13.48
CA ILE A 144 14.37 -18.02 -13.09
C ILE A 144 15.26 -18.28 -11.87
N ALA A 145 14.75 -18.93 -10.81
CA ALA A 145 15.57 -19.29 -9.65
C ALA A 145 16.77 -20.18 -10.04
N PHE A 146 16.56 -21.14 -10.94
CA PHE A 146 17.58 -22.04 -11.45
C PHE A 146 18.68 -21.31 -12.25
N LEU A 147 18.31 -20.29 -13.04
CA LEU A 147 19.28 -19.46 -13.76
C LEU A 147 20.24 -18.74 -12.81
N PHE A 148 19.74 -18.24 -11.68
CA PHE A 148 20.52 -17.54 -10.64
C PHE A 148 21.13 -18.48 -9.57
N SER A 149 21.02 -19.81 -9.76
CA SER A 149 21.59 -20.80 -8.84
C SER A 149 23.11 -20.76 -8.79
N SER A 150 23.68 -20.86 -7.59
CA SER A 150 25.13 -20.98 -7.40
C SER A 150 25.69 -22.35 -7.78
N ASN A 151 24.89 -23.41 -7.74
CA ASN A 151 25.30 -24.76 -8.14
C ASN A 151 24.11 -25.56 -8.67
N ARG A 152 23.88 -25.50 -9.98
CA ARG A 152 22.72 -26.11 -10.65
C ARG A 152 22.65 -27.64 -10.51
N MET A 153 23.80 -28.30 -10.33
CA MET A 153 23.87 -29.76 -10.22
C MET A 153 23.55 -30.28 -8.81
N ALA A 154 23.69 -29.42 -7.79
CA ALA A 154 23.44 -29.79 -6.40
C ALA A 154 21.98 -29.56 -5.94
N VAL A 155 21.11 -29.06 -6.83
CA VAL A 155 19.70 -28.79 -6.49
C VAL A 155 19.00 -30.11 -6.14
N ASN A 156 18.50 -30.20 -4.90
CA ASN A 156 17.70 -31.34 -4.46
C ASN A 156 16.25 -31.19 -4.93
N TRP A 157 15.95 -31.75 -6.11
CA TRP A 157 14.62 -31.70 -6.71
C TRP A 157 13.53 -32.40 -5.89
N LYS A 158 13.88 -33.34 -5.01
CA LYS A 158 12.92 -33.95 -4.08
C LYS A 158 12.43 -32.92 -3.07
N THR A 159 13.32 -32.15 -2.46
CA THR A 159 12.94 -31.06 -1.53
C THR A 159 12.13 -29.97 -2.24
N VAL A 160 12.52 -29.61 -3.46
CA VAL A 160 11.77 -28.64 -4.29
C VAL A 160 10.35 -29.14 -4.57
N GLY A 161 10.20 -30.38 -5.05
CA GLY A 161 8.89 -30.96 -5.36
C GLY A 161 8.00 -31.10 -4.12
N ILE A 162 8.54 -31.56 -2.99
CA ILE A 162 7.79 -31.66 -1.74
C ILE A 162 7.38 -30.27 -1.23
N GLY A 163 8.25 -29.27 -1.33
CA GLY A 163 7.94 -27.89 -0.92
C GLY A 163 6.80 -27.27 -1.73
N LEU A 164 6.84 -27.42 -3.05
CA LEU A 164 5.77 -26.95 -3.94
C LEU A 164 4.45 -27.69 -3.68
N LEU A 165 4.51 -29.02 -3.49
CA LEU A 165 3.34 -29.80 -3.15
C LEU A 165 2.75 -29.37 -1.80
N PHE A 166 3.59 -29.13 -0.80
CA PHE A 166 3.15 -28.67 0.52
C PHE A 166 2.51 -27.28 0.45
N GLN A 167 3.09 -26.37 -0.33
CA GLN A 167 2.51 -25.03 -0.59
C GLN A 167 1.16 -25.13 -1.32
N LEU A 168 1.04 -26.03 -2.30
CA LEU A 168 -0.22 -26.29 -3.01
C LEU A 168 -1.29 -26.87 -2.08
N ILE A 169 -0.93 -27.81 -1.20
CA ILE A 169 -1.85 -28.38 -0.21
C ILE A 169 -2.37 -27.30 0.73
N ILE A 170 -1.50 -26.40 1.21
CA ILE A 170 -1.93 -25.27 2.04
C ILE A 170 -2.88 -24.36 1.27
N ALA A 171 -2.56 -24.01 0.02
CA ALA A 171 -3.39 -23.15 -0.81
C ALA A 171 -4.79 -23.75 -1.05
N ILE A 172 -4.87 -25.02 -1.42
CA ILE A 172 -6.14 -25.73 -1.60
C ILE A 172 -6.89 -25.80 -0.26
N GLY A 173 -6.20 -26.10 0.84
CA GLY A 173 -6.77 -26.08 2.18
C GLY A 173 -7.48 -24.76 2.46
N VAL A 174 -6.76 -23.64 2.39
CA VAL A 174 -7.33 -22.33 2.76
C VAL A 174 -8.38 -21.82 1.77
N LEU A 175 -8.23 -22.09 0.46
CA LEU A 175 -9.10 -21.54 -0.58
C LEU A 175 -10.33 -22.40 -0.89
N LYS A 176 -10.30 -23.70 -0.61
CA LYS A 176 -11.37 -24.64 -1.02
C LYS A 176 -11.95 -25.48 0.12
N VAL A 177 -11.25 -25.65 1.24
CA VAL A 177 -11.73 -26.51 2.34
C VAL A 177 -12.34 -25.64 3.44
N ASP A 178 -13.67 -25.69 3.59
CA ASP A 178 -14.43 -24.84 4.52
C ASP A 178 -13.91 -24.90 5.96
N PHE A 179 -13.54 -26.09 6.44
CA PHE A 179 -12.96 -26.26 7.78
C PHE A 179 -11.66 -25.46 7.95
N VAL A 180 -10.76 -25.51 6.96
CA VAL A 180 -9.47 -24.79 7.03
C VAL A 180 -9.71 -23.29 6.82
N LYS A 181 -10.61 -22.91 5.91
CA LYS A 181 -11.05 -21.53 5.74
C LYS A 181 -11.54 -20.92 7.07
N SER A 182 -12.39 -21.64 7.80
CA SER A 182 -12.91 -21.19 9.11
C SER A 182 -11.80 -20.97 10.16
N ILE A 183 -10.75 -21.78 10.16
CA ILE A 183 -9.57 -21.57 11.03
C ILE A 183 -8.88 -20.25 10.68
N PHE A 184 -8.60 -20.00 9.39
CA PHE A 184 -7.95 -18.76 8.95
C PHE A 184 -8.83 -17.53 9.17
N GLU A 185 -10.13 -17.66 9.00
CA GLU A 185 -11.09 -16.59 9.33
C GLU A 185 -11.11 -16.30 10.83
N THR A 186 -11.08 -17.33 11.68
CA THR A 186 -11.03 -17.14 13.14
C THR A 186 -9.74 -16.43 13.57
N VAL A 187 -8.60 -16.79 12.97
CA VAL A 187 -7.33 -16.09 13.20
C VAL A 187 -7.41 -14.65 12.67
N GLY A 188 -7.98 -14.44 11.48
CA GLY A 188 -8.20 -13.12 10.88
C GLY A 188 -9.09 -12.21 11.75
N GLN A 189 -10.18 -12.74 12.30
CA GLN A 189 -11.02 -12.05 13.28
C GLN A 189 -10.22 -11.62 14.50
N GLY A 190 -9.28 -12.46 14.98
CA GLY A 190 -8.35 -12.09 16.03
C GLY A 190 -7.51 -10.86 15.68
N PHE A 191 -6.99 -10.76 14.45
CA PHE A 191 -6.25 -9.58 13.99
C PHE A 191 -7.13 -8.32 13.90
N ILE A 192 -8.36 -8.46 13.41
CA ILE A 192 -9.34 -7.36 13.32
C ILE A 192 -9.71 -6.85 14.71
N GLU A 193 -9.91 -7.74 15.67
CA GLU A 193 -10.20 -7.37 17.05
C GLU A 193 -9.03 -6.63 17.70
N VAL A 194 -7.79 -7.05 17.41
CA VAL A 194 -6.59 -6.34 17.86
C VAL A 194 -6.47 -4.93 17.23
N LEU A 195 -6.86 -4.77 15.96
CA LEU A 195 -6.97 -3.45 15.32
C LEU A 195 -7.93 -2.55 16.11
N ARG A 196 -9.08 -3.08 16.52
CA ARG A 196 -10.07 -2.34 17.33
C ARG A 196 -9.52 -1.90 18.69
N PHE A 197 -8.76 -2.76 19.38
CA PHE A 197 -8.10 -2.38 20.63
C PHE A 197 -7.06 -1.26 20.43
N THR A 198 -6.34 -1.31 19.30
CA THR A 198 -5.40 -0.25 18.94
C THR A 198 -6.14 1.07 18.71
N GLN A 199 -7.28 1.04 18.00
CA GLN A 199 -8.08 2.23 17.73
C GLN A 199 -8.54 2.92 19.01
N ALA A 200 -8.93 2.17 20.05
CA ALA A 200 -9.26 2.74 21.36
C ALA A 200 -8.07 3.49 22.01
N GLY A 201 -6.84 2.97 21.85
CA GLY A 201 -5.62 3.63 22.29
C GLY A 201 -5.28 4.87 21.46
N SER A 202 -5.48 4.81 20.14
CA SER A 202 -5.30 5.94 19.25
C SER A 202 -6.31 7.05 19.52
N GLU A 203 -7.58 6.73 19.77
CA GLU A 203 -8.63 7.69 20.10
C GLU A 203 -8.29 8.44 21.39
N PHE A 204 -7.79 7.73 22.40
CA PHE A 204 -7.31 8.36 23.63
C PHE A 204 -6.14 9.34 23.39
N LEU A 205 -5.22 9.02 22.48
CA LEU A 205 -4.03 9.83 22.22
C LEU A 205 -4.27 11.00 21.25
N PHE A 206 -5.09 10.80 20.23
CA PHE A 206 -5.25 11.71 19.09
C PHE A 206 -6.66 12.30 18.97
N GLY A 207 -7.66 11.76 19.68
CA GLY A 207 -9.04 12.23 19.70
C GLY A 207 -9.62 12.40 18.30
N GLY A 208 -10.32 13.52 18.08
CA GLY A 208 -10.98 13.84 16.82
C GLY A 208 -10.09 13.92 15.58
N MET A 209 -8.75 13.83 15.68
CA MET A 209 -7.87 13.69 14.51
C MET A 209 -8.01 12.33 13.81
N LEU A 210 -8.75 11.39 14.39
CA LEU A 210 -9.12 10.13 13.75
C LEU A 210 -10.42 10.23 12.94
N ASP A 211 -11.16 11.34 13.07
CA ASP A 211 -12.43 11.52 12.36
C ASP A 211 -12.19 11.74 10.86
N ILE A 212 -12.58 10.74 10.07
CA ILE A 212 -12.44 10.72 8.61
C ILE A 212 -13.36 11.77 7.98
N GLU A 213 -14.51 12.06 8.56
CA GLU A 213 -15.44 13.05 8.00
C GLU A 213 -14.87 14.48 8.10
N SER A 214 -14.22 14.79 9.22
CA SER A 214 -13.64 16.11 9.46
C SER A 214 -12.25 16.31 8.85
N PHE A 215 -11.38 15.29 8.94
CA PHE A 215 -9.95 15.42 8.59
C PHE A 215 -9.47 14.50 7.47
N GLY A 216 -10.35 13.62 6.98
CA GLY A 216 -9.97 12.56 6.06
C GLY A 216 -9.13 11.46 6.71
N PHE A 217 -8.68 10.51 5.90
CA PHE A 217 -7.84 9.40 6.35
C PHE A 217 -6.41 9.89 6.63
N ILE A 218 -6.04 10.06 7.91
CA ILE A 218 -4.67 10.43 8.29
C ILE A 218 -3.86 9.16 8.60
N PHE A 219 -3.04 8.75 7.62
CA PHE A 219 -2.16 7.58 7.72
C PHE A 219 -1.35 7.52 9.03
N ALA A 220 -0.76 8.65 9.43
CA ALA A 220 0.13 8.71 10.60
C ALA A 220 -0.59 8.39 11.92
N PHE A 221 -1.89 8.66 12.04
CA PHE A 221 -2.67 8.44 13.25
C PHE A 221 -3.50 7.16 13.20
N GLN A 222 -3.84 6.67 12.01
CA GLN A 222 -4.68 5.48 11.86
C GLN A 222 -3.86 4.20 11.67
N VAL A 223 -2.67 4.28 11.08
CA VAL A 223 -1.87 3.10 10.70
C VAL A 223 -0.68 2.89 11.63
N LEU A 224 0.11 3.94 11.88
CA LEU A 224 1.36 3.81 12.64
C LEU A 224 1.17 3.32 14.09
N PRO A 225 0.12 3.72 14.83
CA PRO A 225 -0.11 3.20 16.18
C PRO A 225 -0.34 1.69 16.22
N THR A 226 -0.94 1.11 15.17
CA THR A 226 -1.12 -0.33 15.03
C THR A 226 0.21 -1.07 15.04
N ILE A 227 1.22 -0.55 14.34
CA ILE A 227 2.56 -1.13 14.32
C ILE A 227 3.14 -1.13 15.74
N ILE A 228 3.01 -0.03 16.47
CA ILE A 228 3.52 0.11 17.85
C ILE A 228 2.84 -0.90 18.78
N PHE A 229 1.52 -0.98 18.73
CA PHE A 229 0.74 -1.89 19.59
C PHE A 229 1.06 -3.35 19.29
N PHE A 230 1.08 -3.75 18.01
CA PHE A 230 1.39 -5.13 17.65
C PHE A 230 2.83 -5.52 17.99
N SER A 231 3.81 -4.63 17.90
CA SER A 231 5.17 -4.91 18.37
C SER A 231 5.21 -5.14 19.89
N ALA A 232 4.47 -4.34 20.66
CA ALA A 232 4.31 -4.56 22.11
C ALA A 232 3.64 -5.91 22.42
N LEU A 233 2.54 -6.22 21.73
CA LEU A 233 1.82 -7.49 21.88
C LEU A 233 2.70 -8.69 21.52
N THR A 234 3.42 -8.62 20.40
CA THR A 234 4.33 -9.68 19.96
C THR A 234 5.45 -9.91 20.97
N SER A 235 6.02 -8.85 21.54
CA SER A 235 7.01 -8.92 22.60
C SER A 235 6.46 -9.62 23.86
N VAL A 236 5.21 -9.33 24.24
CA VAL A 236 4.52 -10.04 25.35
C VAL A 236 4.33 -11.51 25.03
N LEU A 237 3.83 -11.86 23.84
CA LEU A 237 3.62 -13.25 23.43
C LEU A 237 4.94 -14.03 23.39
N PHE A 238 6.03 -13.36 23.04
CA PHE A 238 7.38 -13.91 23.11
C PHE A 238 7.84 -14.09 24.56
N TYR A 239 7.66 -13.11 25.44
CA TYR A 239 8.00 -13.24 26.87
C TYR A 239 7.24 -14.40 27.54
N LEU A 240 5.96 -14.58 27.21
CA LEU A 240 5.10 -15.66 27.72
C LEU A 240 5.43 -17.04 27.14
N GLY A 241 6.29 -17.15 26.13
CA GLY A 241 6.66 -18.42 25.52
C GLY A 241 5.65 -18.95 24.50
N ILE A 242 4.65 -18.15 24.09
CA ILE A 242 3.57 -18.60 23.18
C ILE A 242 4.12 -18.74 21.76
N ILE A 243 4.80 -17.71 21.25
CA ILE A 243 5.40 -17.71 19.91
C ILE A 243 6.38 -18.88 19.78
N GLN A 244 7.20 -19.13 20.78
CA GLN A 244 8.19 -20.21 20.77
C GLN A 244 7.53 -21.59 20.66
N LYS A 245 6.38 -21.82 21.32
CA LYS A 245 5.64 -23.09 21.21
C LYS A 245 5.08 -23.30 19.81
N VAL A 246 4.42 -22.27 19.26
CA VAL A 246 3.82 -22.32 17.92
C VAL A 246 4.91 -22.51 16.86
N VAL A 247 5.94 -21.67 16.89
CA VAL A 247 7.03 -21.67 15.91
C VAL A 247 7.88 -22.96 16.01
N LYS A 248 8.06 -23.53 17.21
CA LYS A 248 8.73 -24.85 17.35
C LYS A 248 7.93 -25.96 16.67
N GLY A 249 6.62 -25.98 16.82
CA GLY A 249 5.75 -26.97 16.17
C GLY A 249 5.81 -26.87 14.64
N MET A 250 5.71 -25.65 14.11
CA MET A 250 5.80 -25.39 12.68
C MET A 250 7.20 -25.65 12.12
N GLY A 251 8.25 -25.22 12.82
CA GLY A 251 9.64 -25.48 12.44
C GLY A 251 9.99 -26.96 12.46
N TRP A 252 9.45 -27.73 13.41
CA TRP A 252 9.57 -29.19 13.40
C TRP A 252 8.88 -29.82 12.20
N LEU A 253 7.66 -29.38 11.88
CA LEU A 253 6.91 -29.86 10.73
C LEU A 253 7.67 -29.60 9.41
N LEU A 254 8.12 -28.35 9.21
CA LEU A 254 8.88 -27.95 8.02
C LEU A 254 10.22 -28.70 7.90
N SER A 255 10.97 -28.83 9.01
CA SER A 255 12.26 -29.54 9.02
C SER A 255 12.07 -31.01 8.66
N LYS A 256 11.06 -31.67 9.23
CA LYS A 256 10.78 -33.08 8.97
C LYS A 256 10.27 -33.36 7.55
N ILE A 257 9.44 -32.48 7.01
CA ILE A 257 8.88 -32.65 5.65
C ILE A 257 9.93 -32.35 4.58
N LEU A 258 10.72 -31.30 4.75
CA LEU A 258 11.60 -30.77 3.70
C LEU A 258 13.08 -31.18 3.86
N GLY A 259 13.45 -31.77 4.99
CA GLY A 259 14.81 -32.22 5.26
C GLY A 259 15.79 -31.07 5.42
N ILE A 260 15.34 -29.95 6.00
CA ILE A 260 16.13 -28.73 6.23
C ILE A 260 16.59 -28.63 7.68
N SER A 261 17.60 -27.81 7.96
CA SER A 261 18.16 -27.69 9.31
C SER A 261 17.13 -27.15 10.30
N GLY A 262 17.25 -27.56 11.56
CA GLY A 262 16.30 -27.16 12.59
C GLY A 262 16.32 -25.64 12.85
N ALA A 263 17.50 -25.02 12.75
CA ALA A 263 17.67 -23.58 12.91
C ALA A 263 17.04 -22.80 11.75
N GLU A 264 17.37 -23.13 10.49
CA GLU A 264 16.80 -22.41 9.35
C GLU A 264 15.27 -22.60 9.28
N SER A 265 14.78 -23.79 9.63
CA SER A 265 13.35 -24.09 9.71
C SER A 265 12.64 -23.27 10.79
N LEU A 266 13.25 -23.11 11.97
CA LEU A 266 12.69 -22.31 13.05
C LEU A 266 12.62 -20.82 12.66
N SER A 267 13.63 -20.30 11.97
CA SER A 267 13.62 -18.91 11.49
C SER A 267 12.52 -18.69 10.46
N VAL A 268 12.38 -19.58 9.47
CA VAL A 268 11.33 -19.49 8.45
C VAL A 268 9.93 -19.61 9.06
N ALA A 269 9.73 -20.54 10.00
CA ALA A 269 8.48 -20.65 10.74
C ALA A 269 8.19 -19.40 11.60
N GLY A 270 9.22 -18.79 12.18
CA GLY A 270 9.09 -17.55 12.94
C GLY A 270 8.66 -16.37 12.08
N ASN A 271 9.21 -16.28 10.86
CA ASN A 271 8.93 -15.24 9.88
C ASN A 271 7.45 -15.19 9.42
N ILE A 272 6.65 -16.23 9.67
CA ILE A 272 5.21 -16.22 9.41
C ILE A 272 4.47 -15.20 10.30
N PHE A 273 5.02 -14.94 11.51
CA PHE A 273 4.42 -14.06 12.51
C PHE A 273 5.30 -12.84 12.84
N LEU A 274 6.62 -13.06 12.85
CA LEU A 274 7.63 -12.09 13.23
C LEU A 274 8.26 -11.43 12.01
N GLY A 275 8.81 -10.23 12.18
CA GLY A 275 9.53 -9.54 11.11
C GLY A 275 10.90 -10.16 10.78
N GLN A 276 11.45 -9.73 9.65
CA GLN A 276 12.75 -10.20 9.12
C GLN A 276 13.95 -9.98 10.05
N THR A 277 13.84 -9.09 11.04
CA THR A 277 14.87 -8.84 12.06
C THR A 277 14.58 -9.54 13.40
N GLU A 278 13.32 -9.93 13.64
CA GLU A 278 12.86 -10.52 14.89
C GLU A 278 12.92 -12.04 14.84
N ALA A 279 12.53 -12.67 13.73
CA ALA A 279 12.58 -14.12 13.58
C ALA A 279 13.99 -14.71 13.78
N PRO A 280 15.08 -14.08 13.31
CA PRO A 280 16.45 -14.52 13.58
C PRO A 280 16.82 -14.55 15.08
N LEU A 281 16.12 -13.80 15.95
CA LEU A 281 16.36 -13.83 17.40
C LEU A 281 16.10 -15.23 17.99
N LEU A 282 15.13 -15.96 17.45
CA LEU A 282 14.80 -17.33 17.87
C LEU A 282 15.97 -18.30 17.70
N ILE A 283 16.88 -17.99 16.76
CA ILE A 283 18.01 -18.83 16.37
C ILE A 283 19.35 -18.14 16.60
N LYS A 284 19.39 -17.07 17.39
CA LYS A 284 20.59 -16.25 17.62
C LYS A 284 21.84 -17.08 17.96
N ALA A 285 21.70 -18.10 18.80
CA ALA A 285 22.80 -18.98 19.21
C ALA A 285 23.43 -19.79 18.07
N TYR A 286 22.72 -19.94 16.94
CA TYR A 286 23.13 -20.74 15.79
C TYR A 286 23.62 -19.88 14.63
N LEU A 287 23.16 -18.62 14.50
CA LEU A 287 23.44 -17.74 13.35
C LEU A 287 24.92 -17.67 12.99
N GLU A 288 25.80 -17.54 13.98
CA GLU A 288 27.25 -17.40 13.73
C GLU A 288 27.86 -18.64 13.07
N LYS A 289 27.27 -19.82 13.30
CA LYS A 289 27.76 -21.12 12.83
C LYS A 289 27.03 -21.64 11.59
N MET A 290 26.00 -20.94 11.13
CA MET A 290 25.21 -21.36 9.97
C MET A 290 26.05 -21.33 8.70
N ASN A 291 25.85 -22.33 7.85
CA ASN A 291 26.46 -22.37 6.54
C ASN A 291 25.78 -21.38 5.58
N LYS A 292 26.32 -21.28 4.37
CA LYS A 292 25.84 -20.31 3.37
C LYS A 292 24.42 -20.57 2.88
N SER A 293 24.01 -21.82 2.71
CA SER A 293 22.64 -22.15 2.29
C SER A 293 21.63 -21.81 3.39
N GLU A 294 22.00 -22.10 4.65
CA GLU A 294 21.20 -21.78 5.84
C GLU A 294 21.02 -20.27 6.01
N ILE A 295 22.10 -19.49 5.95
CA ILE A 295 22.02 -18.02 6.03
C ILE A 295 21.18 -17.44 4.90
N LEU A 296 21.32 -17.95 3.67
CA LEU A 296 20.51 -17.48 2.56
C LEU A 296 19.02 -17.76 2.80
N LEU A 297 18.66 -18.93 3.34
CA LEU A 297 17.26 -19.21 3.68
C LEU A 297 16.73 -18.29 4.79
N VAL A 298 17.53 -17.96 5.81
CA VAL A 298 17.12 -16.99 6.84
C VAL A 298 16.78 -15.64 6.20
N MET A 299 17.63 -15.16 5.28
CA MET A 299 17.41 -13.90 4.58
C MET A 299 16.18 -13.93 3.65
N ILE A 300 16.07 -14.97 2.82
CA ILE A 300 14.94 -15.16 1.89
C ILE A 300 13.64 -15.32 2.67
N GLY A 301 13.65 -16.10 3.75
CA GLY A 301 12.49 -16.29 4.62
C GLY A 301 11.96 -14.97 5.17
N GLY A 302 12.86 -14.08 5.62
CA GLY A 302 12.46 -12.75 6.11
C GLY A 302 11.91 -11.83 5.01
N MET A 303 12.44 -11.90 3.78
CA MET A 303 11.94 -11.11 2.64
C MET A 303 10.68 -11.68 2.00
N ALA A 304 10.44 -12.98 2.13
CA ALA A 304 9.28 -13.65 1.53
C ALA A 304 8.00 -13.45 2.35
N THR A 305 8.11 -13.13 3.64
CA THR A 305 6.98 -13.01 4.56
C THR A 305 6.79 -11.57 5.05
N VAL A 306 5.73 -11.38 5.84
CA VAL A 306 5.33 -10.11 6.44
C VAL A 306 5.14 -10.31 7.94
N ALA A 307 5.53 -9.32 8.74
CA ALA A 307 5.30 -9.32 10.18
C ALA A 307 3.82 -9.10 10.52
N GLY A 308 3.32 -9.74 11.58
CA GLY A 308 1.95 -9.52 12.05
C GLY A 308 1.61 -8.04 12.32
N ALA A 309 2.60 -7.24 12.74
CA ALA A 309 2.42 -5.83 13.05
C ALA A 309 2.01 -4.96 11.87
N VAL A 310 2.51 -5.27 10.66
CA VAL A 310 2.18 -4.52 9.44
C VAL A 310 1.08 -5.20 8.64
N LEU A 311 0.84 -6.50 8.86
CA LEU A 311 -0.28 -7.24 8.27
C LEU A 311 -1.62 -6.56 8.56
N ALA A 312 -1.77 -6.08 9.79
CA ALA A 312 -2.96 -5.38 10.26
C ALA A 312 -3.20 -4.06 9.50
N ALA A 313 -2.14 -3.33 9.15
CA ALA A 313 -2.23 -2.15 8.29
C ALA A 313 -2.75 -2.51 6.88
N TYR A 314 -2.26 -3.60 6.30
CA TYR A 314 -2.68 -4.02 4.95
C TYR A 314 -4.13 -4.52 4.92
N ILE A 315 -4.59 -5.17 5.99
CA ILE A 315 -6.01 -5.50 6.18
C ILE A 315 -6.85 -4.21 6.16
N GLY A 316 -6.39 -3.16 6.87
CA GLY A 316 -7.04 -1.85 6.84
C GLY A 316 -7.05 -1.20 5.46
N PHE A 317 -5.93 -1.19 4.73
CA PHE A 317 -5.88 -0.59 3.38
C PHE A 317 -6.82 -1.27 2.38
N LEU A 318 -6.88 -2.60 2.42
CA LEU A 318 -7.65 -3.35 1.44
C LEU A 318 -9.12 -3.50 1.84
N GLY A 319 -9.39 -3.68 3.14
CA GLY A 319 -10.72 -3.86 3.69
C GLY A 319 -11.47 -2.57 3.98
N GLY A 320 -10.78 -1.44 4.14
CA GLY A 320 -11.39 -0.19 4.62
C GLY A 320 -12.07 -0.41 5.97
N ASP A 321 -13.27 0.17 6.15
CA ASP A 321 -14.10 -0.01 7.34
C ASP A 321 -15.08 -1.20 7.25
N ASP A 322 -15.09 -1.91 6.11
CA ASP A 322 -15.95 -3.08 5.91
C ASP A 322 -15.33 -4.33 6.54
N ILE A 323 -15.98 -4.84 7.58
CA ILE A 323 -15.54 -6.00 8.36
C ILE A 323 -15.49 -7.27 7.50
N GLU A 324 -16.42 -7.46 6.55
CA GLU A 324 -16.43 -8.63 5.69
C GLU A 324 -15.24 -8.60 4.72
N MET A 325 -14.94 -7.42 4.17
CA MET A 325 -13.77 -7.22 3.30
C MET A 325 -12.46 -7.32 4.07
N GLN A 326 -12.39 -6.77 5.29
CA GLN A 326 -11.23 -6.95 6.17
C GLN A 326 -10.99 -8.43 6.45
N LEU A 327 -12.04 -9.20 6.76
CA LEU A 327 -11.91 -10.63 7.02
C LEU A 327 -11.48 -11.40 5.76
N PHE A 328 -12.03 -11.02 4.60
CA PHE A 328 -11.63 -11.57 3.32
C PHE A 328 -10.13 -11.40 3.05
N TYR A 329 -9.60 -10.18 3.18
CA TYR A 329 -8.19 -9.90 2.97
C TYR A 329 -7.30 -10.46 4.07
N ALA A 330 -7.75 -10.45 5.33
CA ALA A 330 -7.02 -11.07 6.44
C ALA A 330 -6.76 -12.55 6.17
N LYS A 331 -7.77 -13.30 5.72
CA LYS A 331 -7.64 -14.70 5.32
C LYS A 331 -6.58 -14.87 4.21
N HIS A 332 -6.62 -14.05 3.16
CA HIS A 332 -5.67 -14.14 2.05
C HIS A 332 -4.23 -13.76 2.44
N LEU A 333 -4.06 -12.70 3.23
CA LEU A 333 -2.76 -12.25 3.74
C LEU A 333 -2.14 -13.28 4.71
N LEU A 334 -2.93 -13.86 5.60
CA LEU A 334 -2.48 -14.96 6.47
C LEU A 334 -2.09 -16.20 5.66
N ALA A 335 -2.89 -16.56 4.66
CA ALA A 335 -2.56 -17.66 3.75
C ALA A 335 -1.25 -17.40 3.00
N ALA A 336 -1.07 -16.18 2.48
CA ALA A 336 0.14 -15.77 1.79
C ALA A 336 1.38 -15.89 2.70
N SER A 337 1.29 -15.43 3.94
CA SER A 337 2.40 -15.55 4.92
C SER A 337 2.76 -17.02 5.21
N VAL A 338 1.77 -17.88 5.44
CA VAL A 338 2.00 -19.32 5.69
C VAL A 338 2.55 -20.03 4.44
N MET A 339 2.05 -19.70 3.25
CA MET A 339 2.53 -20.26 1.97
C MET A 339 3.94 -19.79 1.60
N ALA A 340 4.31 -18.58 2.01
CA ALA A 340 5.64 -18.02 1.75
C ALA A 340 6.76 -18.80 2.44
N ALA A 341 6.49 -19.48 3.57
CA ALA A 341 7.49 -20.32 4.26
C ALA A 341 8.03 -21.47 3.38
N PRO A 342 7.21 -22.42 2.87
CA PRO A 342 7.70 -23.43 1.95
C PRO A 342 8.19 -22.84 0.62
N GLY A 343 7.57 -21.77 0.12
CA GLY A 343 8.05 -21.07 -1.09
C GLY A 343 9.48 -20.53 -0.94
N ALA A 344 9.79 -19.91 0.20
CA ALA A 344 11.12 -19.42 0.55
C ALA A 344 12.13 -20.57 0.62
N ILE A 345 11.75 -21.71 1.19
CA ILE A 345 12.60 -22.90 1.25
C ILE A 345 12.91 -23.42 -0.16
N VAL A 346 11.88 -23.59 -0.99
CA VAL A 346 12.05 -24.05 -2.38
C VAL A 346 13.02 -23.15 -3.14
N ILE A 347 12.75 -21.85 -3.14
CA ILE A 347 13.55 -20.89 -3.91
C ILE A 347 14.98 -20.77 -3.34
N SER A 348 15.14 -20.74 -2.02
CA SER A 348 16.47 -20.68 -1.40
C SER A 348 17.31 -21.89 -1.74
N LYS A 349 16.75 -23.11 -1.63
CA LYS A 349 17.46 -24.35 -1.93
C LYS A 349 17.72 -24.55 -3.44
N ILE A 350 17.06 -23.80 -4.32
CA ILE A 350 17.46 -23.70 -5.74
C ILE A 350 18.59 -22.67 -5.89
N LEU A 351 18.46 -21.47 -5.33
CA LEU A 351 19.42 -20.38 -5.49
C LEU A 351 20.80 -20.70 -4.86
N PHE A 352 20.81 -21.42 -3.76
CA PHE A 352 22.02 -21.92 -3.09
C PHE A 352 21.73 -23.27 -2.42
N PRO A 353 21.91 -24.39 -3.16
CA PRO A 353 21.61 -25.71 -2.63
C PRO A 353 22.45 -26.09 -1.41
N GLN A 354 21.83 -26.89 -0.53
CA GLN A 354 22.50 -27.45 0.64
C GLN A 354 23.41 -28.60 0.22
N VAL A 355 24.72 -28.47 0.46
CA VAL A 355 25.72 -29.52 0.16
C VAL A 355 26.35 -30.11 1.41
N GLU A 356 26.38 -29.35 2.50
CA GLU A 356 26.89 -29.78 3.80
C GLU A 356 25.79 -30.51 4.58
N GLU A 357 26.16 -31.49 5.41
CA GLU A 357 25.22 -32.13 6.31
C GLU A 357 24.70 -31.13 7.36
N VAL A 358 23.41 -31.22 7.67
CA VAL A 358 22.74 -30.30 8.60
C VAL A 358 22.05 -31.06 9.71
N ASN A 359 22.04 -30.47 10.90
CA ASN A 359 21.27 -30.98 12.03
C ASN A 359 19.81 -30.53 11.90
N THR A 360 18.88 -31.50 11.88
CA THR A 360 17.43 -31.26 11.79
C THR A 360 16.76 -30.99 13.15
N ASP A 361 17.49 -31.08 14.26
CA ASP A 361 16.97 -30.86 15.60
C ASP A 361 16.55 -29.40 15.80
N VAL A 362 15.28 -29.21 16.16
CA VAL A 362 14.69 -27.88 16.39
C VAL A 362 14.78 -27.51 17.86
N THR A 363 15.75 -26.65 18.18
CA THR A 363 15.98 -26.09 19.51
C THR A 363 15.80 -24.58 19.48
N VAL A 364 14.83 -24.08 20.25
CA VAL A 364 14.55 -22.65 20.37
C VAL A 364 15.48 -22.03 21.42
N SER A 365 16.05 -20.86 21.12
CA SER A 365 16.78 -20.07 22.12
C SER A 365 15.91 -19.78 23.35
N LYS A 366 16.47 -19.93 24.55
CA LYS A 366 15.81 -19.61 25.83
C LYS A 366 15.99 -18.14 26.26
N GLU A 367 16.57 -17.30 25.42
CA GLU A 367 16.68 -15.86 25.70
C GLU A 367 15.28 -15.26 25.89
N LYS A 368 15.06 -14.57 27.02
CA LYS A 368 13.80 -13.88 27.33
C LYS A 368 13.89 -12.42 26.89
N ILE A 369 12.79 -11.88 26.37
CA ILE A 369 12.65 -10.43 26.14
C ILE A 369 12.17 -9.80 27.44
N GLY A 370 13.06 -9.11 28.15
CA GLY A 370 12.76 -8.45 29.43
C GLY A 370 12.73 -9.40 30.63
N SER A 371 12.82 -8.82 31.83
CA SER A 371 12.75 -9.54 33.11
C SER A 371 11.31 -9.86 33.53
N ASN A 372 10.36 -9.00 33.16
CA ASN A 372 8.95 -9.07 33.51
C ASN A 372 8.04 -8.62 32.34
N ILE A 373 6.74 -8.86 32.46
CA ILE A 373 5.77 -8.56 31.40
C ILE A 373 5.70 -7.07 31.06
N LEU A 374 5.84 -6.17 32.05
CA LEU A 374 5.82 -4.72 31.81
C LEU A 374 7.06 -4.27 31.04
N GLU A 375 8.21 -4.85 31.36
CA GLU A 375 9.44 -4.62 30.60
C GLU A 375 9.34 -5.16 29.17
N ALA A 376 8.71 -6.32 28.96
CA ALA A 376 8.44 -6.85 27.63
C ALA A 376 7.54 -5.90 26.81
N ILE A 377 6.48 -5.35 27.42
CA ILE A 377 5.63 -4.32 26.81
C ILE A 377 6.47 -3.09 26.43
N ALA A 378 7.22 -2.52 27.37
CA ALA A 378 7.99 -1.30 27.15
C ALA A 378 9.05 -1.46 26.05
N ASN A 379 9.76 -2.60 26.03
CA ASN A 379 10.73 -2.92 24.99
C ASN A 379 10.04 -3.07 23.62
N GLY A 380 8.93 -3.82 23.56
CA GLY A 380 8.17 -4.01 22.33
C GLY A 380 7.57 -2.71 21.79
N THR A 381 7.07 -1.83 22.66
CA THR A 381 6.58 -0.49 22.29
C THR A 381 7.71 0.37 21.72
N THR A 382 8.91 0.32 22.31
CA THR A 382 10.06 1.12 21.84
C THR A 382 10.54 0.65 20.48
N GLU A 383 10.63 -0.66 20.26
CA GLU A 383 10.97 -1.22 18.95
C GLU A 383 9.87 -0.94 17.92
N GLY A 384 8.60 -1.07 18.30
CA GLY A 384 7.46 -0.71 17.47
C GLY A 384 7.45 0.77 17.08
N LEU A 385 7.80 1.68 17.99
CA LEU A 385 7.92 3.11 17.70
C LEU A 385 9.02 3.40 16.67
N LYS A 386 10.21 2.79 16.84
CA LYS A 386 11.28 2.92 15.85
C LYS A 386 10.83 2.40 14.49
N LEU A 387 10.16 1.25 14.45
CA LEU A 387 9.62 0.68 13.22
C LEU A 387 8.59 1.62 12.57
N ALA A 388 7.61 2.11 13.34
CA ALA A 388 6.57 3.00 12.85
C ALA A 388 7.13 4.32 12.29
N VAL A 389 8.08 4.96 13.00
CA VAL A 389 8.75 6.18 12.52
C VAL A 389 9.56 5.91 11.26
N ASN A 390 10.29 4.79 11.21
CA ASN A 390 11.03 4.40 10.02
C ASN A 390 10.10 4.18 8.83
N VAL A 391 8.96 3.51 9.01
CA VAL A 391 7.95 3.30 7.97
C VAL A 391 7.40 4.64 7.49
N GLY A 392 6.96 5.52 8.40
CA GLY A 392 6.43 6.84 8.04
C GLY A 392 7.44 7.71 7.29
N ALA A 393 8.69 7.77 7.77
CA ALA A 393 9.76 8.52 7.12
C ALA A 393 10.12 7.93 5.75
N MET A 394 10.19 6.61 5.65
CA MET A 394 10.47 5.90 4.39
C MET A 394 9.39 6.17 3.36
N LEU A 395 8.11 6.10 3.74
CA LEU A 395 6.98 6.38 2.84
C LEU A 395 7.01 7.82 2.33
N LEU A 396 7.21 8.79 3.22
CA LEU A 396 7.33 10.19 2.83
C LEU A 396 8.43 10.39 1.77
N VAL A 397 9.62 9.84 2.03
CA VAL A 397 10.77 9.99 1.14
C VAL A 397 10.55 9.29 -0.20
N PHE A 398 10.07 8.05 -0.21
CA PHE A 398 9.87 7.32 -1.46
C PHE A 398 8.73 7.88 -2.29
N VAL A 399 7.60 8.28 -1.69
CA VAL A 399 6.51 8.93 -2.43
C VAL A 399 7.00 10.23 -3.07
N ALA A 400 7.80 11.03 -2.35
CA ALA A 400 8.40 12.24 -2.91
C ALA A 400 9.39 11.93 -4.05
N PHE A 401 10.21 10.88 -3.94
CA PHE A 401 11.09 10.46 -5.03
C PHE A 401 10.33 9.97 -6.25
N ILE A 402 9.28 9.17 -6.07
CA ILE A 402 8.42 8.70 -7.16
C ILE A 402 7.80 9.91 -7.87
N ALA A 403 7.21 10.85 -7.13
CA ALA A 403 6.63 12.06 -7.69
C ALA A 403 7.66 12.91 -8.45
N MET A 404 8.87 13.07 -7.90
CA MET A 404 9.96 13.79 -8.55
C MET A 404 10.40 13.09 -9.85
N ILE A 405 10.58 11.77 -9.82
CA ILE A 405 10.96 10.98 -11.01
C ILE A 405 9.87 11.10 -12.08
N ASN A 406 8.60 10.98 -11.69
CA ASN A 406 7.46 11.11 -12.60
C ASN A 406 7.38 12.51 -13.21
N GLY A 407 7.61 13.56 -12.41
CA GLY A 407 7.67 14.93 -12.93
C GLY A 407 8.79 15.13 -13.96
N ILE A 408 9.96 14.53 -13.74
CA ILE A 408 11.08 14.58 -14.68
C ILE A 408 10.77 13.76 -15.95
N LEU A 409 10.32 12.52 -15.81
CA LEU A 409 10.01 11.64 -16.93
C LEU A 409 8.87 12.19 -17.79
N GLY A 410 7.76 12.58 -17.15
CA GLY A 410 6.61 13.17 -17.82
C GLY A 410 6.95 14.50 -18.49
N GLY A 411 7.78 15.34 -17.86
CA GLY A 411 8.26 16.58 -18.45
C GLY A 411 9.12 16.36 -19.70
N LEU A 412 10.00 15.36 -19.69
CA LEU A 412 10.82 15.02 -20.86
C LEU A 412 10.01 14.38 -21.99
N ALA A 413 9.04 13.54 -21.65
CA ALA A 413 8.20 12.84 -22.61
C ALA A 413 7.06 13.70 -23.19
N GLY A 414 6.74 14.82 -22.53
CA GLY A 414 5.74 15.79 -22.97
C GLY A 414 6.26 16.80 -23.98
N PHE A 415 7.53 16.74 -24.36
CA PHE A 415 8.08 17.59 -25.42
C PHE A 415 7.44 17.24 -26.77
N ASP A 416 6.65 18.16 -27.31
CA ASP A 416 5.85 18.03 -28.53
C ASP A 416 6.37 18.92 -29.68
N GLY A 417 7.48 19.65 -29.47
CA GLY A 417 8.14 20.45 -30.48
C GLY A 417 8.51 21.87 -30.04
N ILE A 418 8.77 22.74 -31.02
CA ILE A 418 9.17 24.14 -30.79
C ILE A 418 8.32 25.04 -31.69
N ILE A 419 7.66 26.00 -31.07
CA ILE A 419 6.94 27.08 -31.74
C ILE A 419 7.71 28.38 -31.52
N ILE A 420 8.17 29.00 -32.61
CA ILE A 420 8.79 30.34 -32.59
C ILE A 420 7.95 31.25 -33.46
N GLU A 421 7.00 31.95 -32.83
CA GLU A 421 6.09 32.88 -33.51
C GLU A 421 6.83 33.99 -34.27
N SER A 422 7.94 34.49 -33.74
CA SER A 422 8.73 35.57 -34.34
C SER A 422 9.45 35.19 -35.64
N LEU A 423 9.63 33.88 -35.90
CA LEU A 423 10.29 33.34 -37.10
C LEU A 423 9.34 32.51 -37.97
N ASN A 424 8.05 32.45 -37.62
CA ASN A 424 7.03 31.62 -38.28
C ASN A 424 7.43 30.13 -38.37
N ILE A 425 8.16 29.63 -37.36
CA ILE A 425 8.56 28.22 -37.27
C ILE A 425 7.59 27.51 -36.34
N HIS A 426 6.80 26.60 -36.92
CA HIS A 426 5.90 25.70 -36.20
C HIS A 426 6.36 24.27 -36.45
N TRP A 427 7.19 23.73 -35.56
CA TRP A 427 7.58 22.35 -35.61
C TRP A 427 6.94 21.62 -34.44
N GLN A 428 5.86 20.89 -34.71
CA GLN A 428 5.16 20.06 -33.73
C GLN A 428 5.15 18.60 -34.19
N PHE A 429 5.24 17.68 -33.23
CA PHE A 429 5.11 16.25 -33.40
C PHE A 429 4.36 15.66 -32.20
N THR A 430 3.74 14.50 -32.38
CA THR A 430 3.03 13.81 -31.29
C THR A 430 4.01 13.46 -30.16
N SER A 431 3.74 13.98 -28.96
CA SER A 431 4.63 13.74 -27.82
C SER A 431 4.60 12.27 -27.39
N LEU A 432 5.62 11.82 -26.67
CA LEU A 432 5.63 10.46 -26.14
C LEU A 432 4.50 10.27 -25.11
N ASN A 433 4.14 11.32 -24.35
CA ASN A 433 3.01 11.26 -23.42
C ASN A 433 1.68 11.04 -24.14
N GLU A 434 1.43 11.71 -25.27
CA GLU A 434 0.22 11.51 -26.07
C GLU A 434 0.13 10.06 -26.56
N ILE A 435 1.24 9.51 -27.08
CA ILE A 435 1.28 8.10 -27.51
C ILE A 435 0.97 7.15 -26.34
N ILE A 436 1.50 7.44 -25.15
CA ILE A 436 1.28 6.61 -23.95
C ILE A 436 -0.18 6.70 -23.51
N ALA A 437 -0.76 7.90 -23.42
CA ALA A 437 -2.14 8.13 -23.02
C ALA A 437 -3.15 7.48 -23.97
N GLU A 438 -2.90 7.49 -25.28
CA GLU A 438 -3.81 6.91 -26.27
C GLU A 438 -3.77 5.38 -26.32
N ASN A 439 -2.65 4.77 -25.94
CA ASN A 439 -2.41 3.33 -26.16
C ASN A 439 -2.35 2.50 -24.87
N THR A 440 -2.34 3.14 -23.70
CA THR A 440 -2.09 2.46 -22.42
C THR A 440 -2.97 3.02 -21.31
N ALA A 441 -2.96 2.36 -20.15
CA ALA A 441 -3.71 2.78 -18.96
C ALA A 441 -3.04 3.93 -18.16
N TYR A 442 -2.03 4.58 -18.75
CA TYR A 442 -1.20 5.60 -18.11
C TYR A 442 -1.33 6.91 -18.88
N ASP A 443 -1.43 8.04 -18.17
CA ASP A 443 -1.58 9.36 -18.80
C ASP A 443 -0.27 9.91 -19.38
N SER A 444 0.88 9.45 -18.90
CA SER A 444 2.19 9.96 -19.29
C SER A 444 3.31 8.97 -18.96
N LEU A 445 4.52 9.26 -19.42
CA LEU A 445 5.70 8.50 -19.04
C LEU A 445 5.98 8.67 -17.54
N SER A 446 5.80 7.60 -16.77
CA SER A 446 6.03 7.55 -15.34
C SER A 446 6.92 6.36 -14.94
N LEU A 447 7.40 6.36 -13.70
CA LEU A 447 8.09 5.22 -13.12
C LEU A 447 7.17 3.99 -13.08
N GLU A 448 5.89 4.20 -12.77
CA GLU A 448 4.84 3.20 -12.80
C GLU A 448 4.71 2.56 -14.19
N PHE A 449 4.68 3.38 -15.25
CA PHE A 449 4.66 2.90 -16.63
C PHE A 449 5.90 2.05 -16.94
N LEU A 450 7.09 2.55 -16.62
CA LEU A 450 8.35 1.87 -16.92
C LEU A 450 8.45 0.51 -16.21
N LEU A 451 8.12 0.48 -14.92
CA LEU A 451 8.13 -0.74 -14.13
C LEU A 451 7.01 -1.70 -14.54
N GLY A 452 5.84 -1.15 -14.89
CA GLY A 452 4.70 -1.88 -15.41
C GLY A 452 5.05 -2.69 -16.64
N TYR A 453 5.57 -2.04 -17.67
CA TYR A 453 5.96 -2.72 -18.91
C TYR A 453 7.24 -3.57 -18.77
N LEU A 454 8.14 -3.23 -17.84
CA LEU A 454 9.31 -4.07 -17.54
C LEU A 454 8.91 -5.44 -16.98
N PHE A 455 7.94 -5.48 -16.06
CA PHE A 455 7.50 -6.71 -15.41
C PHE A 455 6.26 -7.37 -16.04
N ALA A 456 5.57 -6.69 -16.97
CA ALA A 456 4.40 -7.23 -17.67
C ALA A 456 4.61 -8.62 -18.30
N PRO A 457 5.74 -8.93 -18.98
CA PRO A 457 5.97 -10.27 -19.52
C PRO A 457 6.00 -11.35 -18.43
N LEU A 458 6.58 -11.05 -17.26
CA LEU A 458 6.58 -11.96 -16.12
C LEU A 458 5.17 -12.13 -15.57
N MET A 459 4.38 -11.06 -15.46
CA MET A 459 2.99 -11.12 -14.98
C MET A 459 2.13 -12.01 -15.87
N TRP A 460 2.27 -11.88 -17.18
CA TRP A 460 1.57 -12.75 -18.12
C TRP A 460 1.97 -14.23 -17.99
N LEU A 461 3.27 -14.51 -17.80
CA LEU A 461 3.78 -15.88 -17.62
C LEU A 461 3.25 -16.53 -16.34
N ILE A 462 3.03 -15.76 -15.27
CA ILE A 462 2.48 -16.28 -14.01
C ILE A 462 0.94 -16.34 -13.98
N GLY A 463 0.28 -16.07 -15.11
CA GLY A 463 -1.15 -16.30 -15.28
C GLY A 463 -2.05 -15.08 -15.06
N VAL A 464 -1.49 -13.86 -15.07
CA VAL A 464 -2.25 -12.60 -15.11
C VAL A 464 -2.82 -12.38 -16.52
N ALA A 465 -4.02 -11.83 -16.59
CA ALA A 465 -4.68 -11.46 -17.85
C ALA A 465 -3.92 -10.33 -18.58
N LYS A 466 -4.11 -10.20 -19.89
CA LYS A 466 -3.35 -9.21 -20.69
C LYS A 466 -3.71 -7.78 -20.29
N GLU A 467 -4.95 -7.58 -19.88
CA GLU A 467 -5.54 -6.30 -19.47
C GLU A 467 -4.85 -5.78 -18.20
N ASP A 468 -4.54 -6.67 -17.26
CA ASP A 468 -3.99 -6.31 -15.95
C ASP A 468 -2.45 -6.41 -15.88
N MET A 469 -1.78 -6.91 -16.92
CA MET A 469 -0.35 -7.27 -16.84
C MET A 469 0.56 -6.08 -16.54
N ALA A 470 0.27 -4.90 -17.07
CA ALA A 470 1.07 -3.70 -16.85
C ALA A 470 0.88 -3.17 -15.43
N LEU A 471 -0.37 -3.07 -14.95
CA LEU A 471 -0.69 -2.64 -13.59
C LEU A 471 -0.13 -3.61 -12.54
N MET A 472 -0.23 -4.92 -12.78
CA MET A 472 0.42 -5.94 -11.93
C MET A 472 1.94 -5.81 -11.95
N GLY A 473 2.53 -5.50 -13.10
CA GLY A 473 3.97 -5.27 -13.23
C GLY A 473 4.43 -4.04 -12.45
N GLN A 474 3.61 -2.99 -12.44
CA GLN A 474 3.85 -1.76 -11.69
C GLN A 474 3.84 -2.07 -10.19
N LEU A 475 2.83 -2.78 -9.69
CA LEU A 475 2.74 -3.16 -8.28
C LEU A 475 3.98 -3.95 -7.84
N LEU A 476 4.45 -4.90 -8.66
CA LEU A 476 5.69 -5.62 -8.40
C LEU A 476 6.91 -4.68 -8.38
N GLY A 477 7.03 -3.81 -9.37
CA GLY A 477 8.17 -2.91 -9.47
C GLY A 477 8.23 -1.90 -8.33
N ILE A 478 7.11 -1.28 -7.97
CA ILE A 478 7.00 -0.33 -6.87
C ILE A 478 7.31 -1.02 -5.54
N LYS A 479 6.82 -2.26 -5.34
CA LYS A 479 7.21 -3.08 -4.19
C LYS A 479 8.73 -3.20 -4.09
N LEU A 480 9.41 -3.57 -5.18
CA LEU A 480 10.86 -3.80 -5.20
C LEU A 480 11.65 -2.50 -4.99
N ALA A 481 11.26 -1.45 -5.70
CA ALA A 481 11.95 -0.16 -5.74
C ALA A 481 11.80 0.62 -4.43
N ALA A 482 10.61 0.57 -3.83
CA ALA A 482 10.30 1.33 -2.63
C ALA A 482 9.92 0.41 -1.46
N SER A 483 8.67 -0.05 -1.39
CA SER A 483 8.19 -0.98 -0.37
C SER A 483 6.85 -1.58 -0.73
N GLU A 484 6.53 -2.70 -0.08
CA GLU A 484 5.20 -3.32 -0.12
C GLU A 484 4.10 -2.41 0.43
N PHE A 485 4.41 -1.48 1.35
CA PHE A 485 3.43 -0.50 1.84
C PHE A 485 2.90 0.39 0.71
N ILE A 486 3.81 0.95 -0.11
CA ILE A 486 3.39 1.77 -1.27
C ILE A 486 2.63 0.91 -2.28
N GLY A 487 3.09 -0.34 -2.48
CA GLY A 487 2.37 -1.30 -3.32
C GLY A 487 0.94 -1.54 -2.85
N TYR A 488 0.71 -1.70 -1.54
CA TYR A 488 -0.64 -1.91 -0.99
C TYR A 488 -1.53 -0.66 -1.07
N ILE A 489 -0.97 0.54 -0.90
CA ILE A 489 -1.71 1.79 -1.12
C ILE A 489 -2.17 1.87 -2.57
N GLN A 490 -1.26 1.64 -3.53
CA GLN A 490 -1.63 1.62 -4.96
C GLN A 490 -2.65 0.50 -5.28
N LEU A 491 -2.53 -0.68 -4.66
CA LEU A 491 -3.51 -1.75 -4.82
C LEU A 491 -4.89 -1.36 -4.27
N ALA A 492 -4.95 -0.59 -3.17
CA ALA A 492 -6.20 -0.12 -2.59
C ALA A 492 -6.95 0.82 -3.56
N ASP A 493 -6.22 1.62 -4.36
CA ASP A 493 -6.78 2.45 -5.41
C ASP A 493 -7.16 1.62 -6.65
N LEU A 494 -6.26 0.74 -7.10
CA LEU A 494 -6.45 -0.08 -8.30
C LEU A 494 -7.54 -1.15 -8.17
N LYS A 495 -7.92 -1.55 -6.95
CA LYS A 495 -9.06 -2.47 -6.74
C LYS A 495 -10.41 -1.76 -6.80
N ASN A 496 -10.45 -0.42 -6.85
CA ASN A 496 -11.69 0.33 -6.85
C ASN A 496 -12.14 0.59 -8.29
N ALA A 497 -13.29 0.02 -8.67
CA ALA A 497 -13.85 0.19 -10.02
C ALA A 497 -14.26 1.64 -10.34
N ALA A 498 -14.35 2.51 -9.32
CA ALA A 498 -14.60 3.94 -9.52
C ALA A 498 -13.32 4.73 -9.87
N SER A 499 -12.13 4.13 -9.71
CA SER A 499 -10.87 4.75 -10.10
C SER A 499 -10.74 4.80 -11.63
N ALA A 500 -10.20 5.89 -12.16
CA ALA A 500 -9.97 6.05 -13.60
C ALA A 500 -9.12 4.91 -14.20
N THR A 501 -8.15 4.42 -13.41
CA THR A 501 -7.37 3.23 -13.72
C THR A 501 -7.62 2.19 -12.63
N HIS A 502 -8.09 1.01 -13.02
CA HIS A 502 -8.35 -0.09 -12.08
C HIS A 502 -7.96 -1.44 -12.70
N LEU A 503 -7.83 -2.46 -11.85
CA LEU A 503 -7.68 -3.85 -12.26
C LEU A 503 -9.02 -4.37 -12.78
N THR A 504 -8.98 -5.12 -13.87
CA THR A 504 -10.16 -5.64 -14.57
C THR A 504 -10.71 -6.89 -13.87
N TYR A 505 -9.83 -7.74 -13.33
CA TYR A 505 -10.21 -9.04 -12.77
C TYR A 505 -10.01 -9.13 -11.25
N GLU A 506 -10.99 -9.70 -10.55
CA GLU A 506 -10.90 -10.02 -9.12
C GLU A 506 -9.71 -10.94 -8.82
N LYS A 507 -9.44 -11.87 -9.74
CA LYS A 507 -8.26 -12.74 -9.72
C LYS A 507 -6.97 -11.93 -9.57
N SER A 508 -6.81 -10.86 -10.33
CA SER A 508 -5.60 -10.03 -10.31
C SER A 508 -5.45 -9.31 -8.98
N ILE A 509 -6.55 -8.83 -8.39
CA ILE A 509 -6.57 -8.20 -7.06
C ILE A 509 -6.10 -9.19 -5.98
N ILE A 510 -6.62 -10.43 -6.01
CA ILE A 510 -6.20 -11.48 -5.08
C ILE A 510 -4.73 -11.86 -5.35
N MET A 511 -4.32 -12.07 -6.59
CA MET A 511 -2.92 -12.35 -6.94
C MET A 511 -1.98 -11.24 -6.48
N ALA A 512 -2.37 -9.97 -6.62
CA ALA A 512 -1.63 -8.82 -6.13
C ALA A 512 -1.47 -8.85 -4.61
N THR A 513 -2.53 -9.24 -3.89
CA THR A 513 -2.48 -9.41 -2.43
C THR A 513 -1.40 -10.42 -2.01
N TYR A 514 -1.29 -11.56 -2.70
CA TYR A 514 -0.23 -12.55 -2.40
C TYR A 514 1.15 -12.08 -2.88
N MET A 515 1.22 -11.42 -4.03
CA MET A 515 2.45 -10.92 -4.61
C MET A 515 3.08 -9.83 -3.75
N LEU A 516 2.28 -8.92 -3.20
CA LEU A 516 2.73 -7.82 -2.35
C LEU A 516 3.07 -8.29 -0.93
N CYS A 517 2.52 -9.42 -0.48
CA CYS A 517 2.79 -10.00 0.83
C CYS A 517 4.23 -10.54 0.95
N GLY A 518 5.19 -9.65 1.19
CA GLY A 518 6.56 -9.96 1.59
C GLY A 518 7.45 -8.72 1.62
N PHE A 519 8.44 -8.67 2.51
CA PHE A 519 9.40 -7.56 2.65
C PHE A 519 10.48 -7.48 1.56
N ALA A 520 10.36 -8.20 0.44
CA ALA A 520 11.33 -8.18 -0.63
C ALA A 520 11.38 -6.80 -1.34
N ASN A 521 12.31 -5.95 -0.92
CA ASN A 521 12.63 -4.65 -1.52
C ASN A 521 14.11 -4.26 -1.26
N PHE A 522 14.63 -3.24 -1.94
CA PHE A 522 16.04 -2.84 -1.79
C PHE A 522 16.39 -2.38 -0.37
N ALA A 523 15.47 -1.70 0.32
CA ALA A 523 15.70 -1.22 1.70
C ALA A 523 15.86 -2.40 2.68
N SER A 524 15.12 -3.49 2.50
CA SER A 524 15.19 -4.70 3.32
C SER A 524 16.56 -5.37 3.31
N ILE A 525 17.36 -5.20 2.25
CA ILE A 525 18.75 -5.67 2.24
C ILE A 525 19.54 -4.98 3.37
N GLY A 526 19.44 -3.66 3.47
CA GLY A 526 20.09 -2.87 4.51
C GLY A 526 19.57 -3.24 5.90
N ILE A 527 18.25 -3.43 6.04
CA ILE A 527 17.60 -3.82 7.31
C ILE A 527 18.13 -5.18 7.78
N GLN A 528 18.25 -6.17 6.91
CA GLN A 528 18.77 -7.49 7.29
C GLN A 528 20.27 -7.48 7.60
N ILE A 529 21.09 -6.75 6.84
CA ILE A 529 22.53 -6.62 7.13
C ILE A 529 22.74 -5.97 8.50
N GLY A 530 21.94 -4.94 8.82
CA GLY A 530 21.97 -4.27 10.11
C GLY A 530 21.47 -5.17 11.24
N GLY A 531 20.25 -5.70 11.10
CA GLY A 531 19.56 -6.51 12.10
C GLY A 531 20.26 -7.84 12.36
N ILE A 532 20.31 -8.72 11.36
CA ILE A 532 20.96 -10.05 11.49
C ILE A 532 22.45 -9.90 11.79
N GLY A 533 23.12 -8.93 11.15
CA GLY A 533 24.54 -8.67 11.39
C GLY A 533 24.86 -8.12 12.78
N SER A 534 23.88 -7.58 13.52
CA SER A 534 24.06 -7.23 14.93
C SER A 534 23.98 -8.46 15.84
N LEU A 535 23.21 -9.48 15.44
CA LEU A 535 23.07 -10.75 16.16
C LEU A 535 24.25 -11.69 15.88
N ALA A 536 24.80 -11.61 14.67
CA ALA A 536 25.88 -12.48 14.17
C ALA A 536 26.95 -11.65 13.41
N PRO A 537 27.86 -10.96 14.13
CA PRO A 537 28.82 -10.04 13.51
C PRO A 537 29.73 -10.67 12.47
N GLY A 538 30.14 -11.94 12.64
CA GLY A 538 30.98 -12.66 11.68
C GLY A 538 30.28 -12.97 10.36
N GLN A 539 28.94 -12.96 10.34
CA GLN A 539 28.15 -13.20 9.13
C GLN A 539 27.89 -11.93 8.29
N ARG A 540 28.22 -10.73 8.79
CA ARG A 540 27.95 -9.45 8.10
C ARG A 540 28.40 -9.41 6.64
N THR A 541 29.62 -9.88 6.38
CA THR A 541 30.17 -9.94 5.01
C THR A 541 29.37 -10.88 4.12
N GLN A 542 28.88 -12.00 4.67
CA GLN A 542 28.09 -12.97 3.94
C GLN A 542 26.68 -12.44 3.64
N LEU A 543 26.04 -11.78 4.62
CA LEU A 543 24.74 -11.12 4.46
C LEU A 543 24.79 -10.08 3.34
N SER A 544 25.83 -9.24 3.32
CA SER A 544 26.03 -8.24 2.26
C SER A 544 26.15 -8.86 0.87
N LYS A 545 26.97 -9.93 0.73
CA LYS A 545 27.11 -10.66 -0.55
C LYS A 545 25.81 -11.30 -1.03
N PHE A 546 24.94 -11.70 -0.11
CA PHE A 546 23.67 -12.35 -0.43
C PHE A 546 22.49 -11.40 -0.60
N GLY A 547 22.61 -10.12 -0.25
CA GLY A 547 21.50 -9.16 -0.31
C GLY A 547 20.65 -9.23 -1.58
N MET A 548 21.28 -9.11 -2.76
CA MET A 548 20.55 -9.17 -4.04
C MET A 548 19.94 -10.56 -4.32
N LYS A 549 20.65 -11.63 -3.97
CA LYS A 549 20.16 -13.00 -4.14
C LYS A 549 18.97 -13.28 -3.21
N ALA A 550 19.01 -12.75 -1.98
CA ALA A 550 17.91 -12.83 -1.04
C ALA A 550 16.69 -12.05 -1.53
N LEU A 551 16.89 -10.86 -2.08
CA LEU A 551 15.82 -10.04 -2.67
C LEU A 551 15.11 -10.78 -3.81
N ILE A 552 15.87 -11.32 -4.76
CA ILE A 552 15.32 -12.15 -5.85
C ILE A 552 14.58 -13.35 -5.27
N GLY A 553 15.18 -14.03 -4.28
CA GLY A 553 14.58 -15.21 -3.66
C GLY A 553 13.24 -14.94 -2.97
N GLY A 554 13.16 -13.87 -2.16
CA GLY A 554 11.93 -13.46 -1.49
C GLY A 554 10.84 -13.05 -2.48
N THR A 555 11.23 -12.34 -3.54
CA THR A 555 10.32 -11.93 -4.62
C THR A 555 9.72 -13.15 -5.32
N LEU A 556 10.56 -14.09 -5.77
CA LEU A 556 10.11 -15.32 -6.42
C LEU A 556 9.23 -16.15 -5.50
N ALA A 557 9.53 -16.24 -4.19
CA ALA A 557 8.70 -16.96 -3.23
C ALA A 557 7.27 -16.37 -3.16
N SER A 558 7.13 -15.04 -3.09
CA SER A 558 5.82 -14.37 -3.12
C SER A 558 5.08 -14.56 -4.45
N LEU A 559 5.80 -14.54 -5.58
CA LEU A 559 5.23 -14.79 -6.91
C LEU A 559 4.76 -16.24 -7.08
N VAL A 560 5.47 -17.22 -6.51
CA VAL A 560 5.02 -18.63 -6.52
C VAL A 560 3.70 -18.75 -5.75
N SER A 561 3.59 -18.11 -4.58
CA SER A 561 2.32 -18.08 -3.82
C SER A 561 1.18 -17.45 -4.63
N ALA A 562 1.42 -16.30 -5.26
CA ALA A 562 0.44 -15.62 -6.11
C ALA A 562 0.02 -16.46 -7.32
N THR A 563 0.98 -17.15 -7.96
CA THR A 563 0.73 -18.06 -9.10
C THR A 563 -0.17 -19.22 -8.69
N ILE A 564 0.12 -19.85 -7.55
CA ILE A 564 -0.69 -20.95 -7.00
C ILE A 564 -2.10 -20.47 -6.66
N ALA A 565 -2.24 -19.31 -6.03
CA ALA A 565 -3.54 -18.72 -5.72
C ALA A 565 -4.34 -18.45 -7.01
N GLY A 566 -3.72 -17.77 -7.99
CA GLY A 566 -4.32 -17.47 -9.29
C GLY A 566 -4.77 -18.72 -10.05
N MET A 567 -3.97 -19.79 -10.01
CA MET A 567 -4.32 -21.08 -10.62
C MET A 567 -5.60 -21.69 -10.03
N ILE A 568 -5.81 -21.56 -8.72
CA ILE A 568 -6.93 -22.17 -7.98
C ILE A 568 -8.22 -21.37 -8.12
N ILE A 569 -8.12 -20.04 -8.14
CA ILE A 569 -9.28 -19.14 -8.19
C ILE A 569 -9.80 -18.91 -9.62
N GLY A 570 -9.00 -19.22 -10.65
CA GLY A 570 -9.43 -19.26 -12.05
C GLY A 570 -8.86 -18.14 -12.88
#